data_AF-A0AAD8YHV1-F1
#
_entry.id   AF-A0AAD8YHV1-F1
#
_cell.length_a   1.000
_cell.length_b   1.000
_cell.length_c   1.000
_cell.angle_alpha   90.00
_cell.angle_beta   90.00
_cell.angle_gamma   90.00
#
_symmetry.space_group_name_H-M   'P 1'
#
loop_
_entity.id
_entity.type
_entity.pdbx_description
1 polymer ?
#
loop_
_entity_poly.entity_id
_entity_poly.type
_entity_poly.pdbx_seq_one_letter_code
_entity_poly.pdbx_strand_id
1 'polypeptide(L)'
;MGDVFDRYAARKEVNPDRLIFTRNGEIIDANQTVADLGLDANDLIDCVYDPETINIRFNSHDGPEITINIRRTDRISLAFDEYSSRSGIAEHNMLRFEFNGDEVHPDSTPENLWMNDNDMIHCSFGPLYNGNANGANEANGANGANEANEANEANEANEANEANEANEANEANEANEANEANEANEANEANDANDANGANEANESIVIFIKNQCGEVIRFRVRRSTRMMTIFRTYARRKGMRAQSFRFMTNGEVIDPALTLARLGLADGDMIDCVLNLCGC
;
A
#
# COMPACT_ATOMS: atom_id res chain seq x y z
N MET A 1 -23.84 -9.56 -4.05
CA MET A 1 -23.57 -8.12 -3.91
C MET A 1 -22.24 -7.73 -4.54
N GLY A 2 -21.27 -8.66 -4.62
CA GLY A 2 -19.98 -8.49 -5.33
C GLY A 2 -20.12 -7.78 -6.68
N ASP A 3 -20.92 -8.31 -7.61
CA ASP A 3 -21.15 -7.66 -8.92
C ASP A 3 -21.59 -6.18 -8.84
N VAL A 4 -22.37 -5.82 -7.81
CA VAL A 4 -22.81 -4.43 -7.61
C VAL A 4 -21.64 -3.58 -7.13
N PHE A 5 -20.82 -4.12 -6.22
CA PHE A 5 -19.62 -3.48 -5.71
C PHE A 5 -18.60 -3.25 -6.82
N ASP A 6 -18.33 -4.26 -7.64
CA ASP A 6 -17.40 -4.17 -8.77
C ASP A 6 -17.85 -3.14 -9.80
N ARG A 7 -19.14 -3.13 -10.15
CA ARG A 7 -19.69 -2.10 -11.06
C ARG A 7 -19.60 -0.70 -10.48
N TYR A 8 -19.84 -0.54 -9.18
CA TYR A 8 -19.71 0.75 -8.51
C TYR A 8 -18.25 1.21 -8.51
N ALA A 9 -17.32 0.31 -8.16
CA ALA A 9 -15.89 0.54 -8.14
C ALA A 9 -15.36 0.95 -9.52
N ALA A 10 -15.74 0.21 -10.57
CA ALA A 10 -15.40 0.54 -11.96
C ALA A 10 -15.90 1.92 -12.38
N ARG A 11 -17.14 2.28 -12.03
CA ARG A 11 -17.72 3.61 -12.32
C ARG A 11 -17.03 4.74 -11.56
N LYS A 12 -16.44 4.44 -10.41
CA LYS A 12 -15.67 5.40 -9.60
C LYS A 12 -14.19 5.42 -9.96
N GLU A 13 -13.72 4.53 -10.82
CA GLU A 13 -12.31 4.34 -11.14
C GLU A 13 -11.48 4.03 -9.87
N VAL A 14 -12.04 3.21 -8.98
CA VAL A 14 -11.43 2.82 -7.70
C VAL A 14 -11.36 1.31 -7.64
N ASN A 15 -10.31 0.76 -7.02
CA ASN A 15 -10.24 -0.68 -6.76
C ASN A 15 -11.35 -1.09 -5.75
N PRO A 16 -12.17 -2.12 -6.05
CA PRO A 16 -13.27 -2.56 -5.19
C PRO A 16 -12.85 -2.97 -3.77
N ASP A 17 -11.63 -3.48 -3.58
CA ASP A 17 -11.10 -3.84 -2.26
C ASP A 17 -10.92 -2.61 -1.36
N ARG A 18 -10.82 -1.42 -1.96
CA ARG A 18 -10.77 -0.15 -1.21
C ARG A 18 -12.14 0.33 -0.76
N LEU A 19 -13.22 -0.39 -1.06
CA LEU A 19 -14.58 0.06 -0.80
C LEU A 19 -15.28 -0.86 0.20
N ILE A 20 -15.67 -0.30 1.33
CA ILE A 20 -16.54 -0.96 2.30
C ILE A 20 -17.95 -0.47 2.03
N PHE A 21 -18.84 -1.40 1.70
CA PHE A 21 -20.26 -1.14 1.54
C PHE A 21 -20.97 -1.47 2.83
N THR A 22 -21.80 -0.54 3.31
CA THR A 22 -22.54 -0.69 4.56
C THR A 22 -24.01 -0.34 4.37
N ARG A 23 -24.87 -0.97 5.15
CA ARG A 23 -26.29 -0.60 5.28
C ARG A 23 -26.60 -0.41 6.74
N ASN A 24 -27.14 0.75 7.12
CA ASN A 24 -27.44 1.09 8.51
C ASN A 24 -26.22 0.94 9.45
N GLY A 25 -25.00 1.14 8.94
CA GLY A 25 -23.75 0.99 9.68
C GLY A 25 -23.20 -0.44 9.78
N GLU A 26 -23.86 -1.44 9.20
CA GLU A 26 -23.35 -2.82 9.14
C GLU A 26 -22.70 -3.11 7.79
N ILE A 27 -21.54 -3.78 7.81
CA ILE A 27 -20.80 -4.17 6.60
C ILE A 27 -21.61 -5.22 5.83
N ILE A 28 -21.74 -5.01 4.53
CA ILE A 28 -22.37 -5.94 3.61
C ILE A 28 -21.29 -6.86 3.05
N ASP A 29 -21.46 -8.17 3.25
CA ASP A 29 -20.60 -9.18 2.64
C ASP A 29 -20.91 -9.30 1.14
N ALA A 30 -19.87 -9.38 0.32
CA ALA A 30 -20.01 -9.47 -1.14
C ALA A 30 -20.83 -10.69 -1.59
N ASN A 31 -20.83 -11.77 -0.80
CA ASN A 31 -21.58 -13.01 -1.07
C ASN A 31 -23.08 -12.90 -0.79
N GLN A 32 -23.51 -11.88 -0.03
CA GLN A 32 -24.94 -11.68 0.23
C GLN A 32 -25.67 -11.26 -1.05
N THR A 33 -26.91 -11.69 -1.20
CA THR A 33 -27.80 -11.26 -2.30
C THR A 33 -28.61 -10.04 -1.90
N VAL A 34 -29.24 -9.38 -2.89
CA VAL A 34 -30.21 -8.29 -2.67
C VAL A 34 -31.35 -8.76 -1.76
N ALA A 35 -31.78 -10.02 -1.92
CA ALA A 35 -32.84 -10.62 -1.12
C ALA A 35 -32.39 -10.89 0.34
N ASP A 36 -31.16 -11.38 0.56
CA ASP A 36 -30.63 -11.63 1.91
C ASP A 36 -30.56 -10.36 2.74
N LEU A 37 -30.33 -9.23 2.07
CA LEU A 37 -30.27 -7.92 2.69
C LEU A 37 -31.64 -7.25 2.81
N GLY A 38 -32.69 -7.80 2.20
CA GLY A 38 -34.01 -7.18 2.13
C GLY A 38 -33.96 -5.80 1.46
N LEU A 39 -33.21 -5.68 0.36
CA LEU A 39 -33.07 -4.42 -0.38
C LEU A 39 -34.22 -4.26 -1.38
N ASP A 40 -34.87 -3.11 -1.33
CA ASP A 40 -35.88 -2.67 -2.29
C ASP A 40 -35.36 -1.57 -3.23
N ALA A 41 -36.12 -1.26 -4.26
CA ALA A 41 -35.79 -0.18 -5.18
C ALA A 41 -35.69 1.17 -4.43
N ASN A 42 -34.58 1.89 -4.67
CA ASN A 42 -34.20 3.16 -4.02
C ASN A 42 -33.63 3.04 -2.61
N ASP A 43 -33.42 1.83 -2.09
CA ASP A 43 -32.63 1.69 -0.87
C ASP A 43 -31.20 2.19 -1.09
N LEU A 44 -30.68 2.89 -0.07
CA LEU A 44 -29.33 3.44 -0.08
C LEU A 44 -28.36 2.46 0.57
N ILE A 45 -27.22 2.26 -0.09
CA ILE A 45 -26.06 1.57 0.45
C ILE A 45 -24.97 2.62 0.58
N ASP A 46 -24.46 2.78 1.79
CA ASP A 46 -23.33 3.66 2.06
C ASP A 46 -22.06 2.98 1.58
N CYS A 47 -21.17 3.74 0.94
CA CYS A 47 -19.87 3.28 0.50
C CYS A 47 -18.80 4.17 1.11
N VAL A 48 -17.89 3.59 1.88
CA VAL A 48 -16.74 4.28 2.46
C VAL A 48 -15.45 3.66 1.93
N TYR A 49 -14.41 4.47 1.79
CA TYR A 49 -13.10 3.92 1.50
C TYR A 49 -12.60 3.14 2.72
N ASP A 50 -12.06 1.95 2.51
CA ASP A 50 -11.27 1.25 3.52
C ASP A 50 -9.94 2.01 3.69
N PRO A 51 -9.74 2.75 4.79
CA PRO A 51 -8.47 3.44 5.04
C PRO A 51 -7.32 2.46 5.29
N GLU A 52 -7.62 1.16 5.47
CA GLU A 52 -6.64 0.11 5.71
C GLU A 52 -6.11 -0.53 4.43
N THR A 53 -6.51 -0.08 3.23
CA THR A 53 -5.91 -0.54 1.97
C THR A 53 -4.76 0.35 1.51
N ILE A 54 -3.73 -0.26 0.94
CA ILE A 54 -2.63 0.46 0.28
C ILE A 54 -2.35 -0.11 -1.10
N ASN A 55 -1.95 0.75 -2.02
CA ASN A 55 -1.31 0.37 -3.27
C ASN A 55 0.16 0.05 -3.00
N ILE A 56 0.63 -1.06 -3.52
CA ILE A 56 2.04 -1.44 -3.56
C ILE A 56 2.43 -1.51 -5.03
N ARG A 57 3.48 -0.78 -5.38
CA ARG A 57 4.02 -0.73 -6.73
C ARG A 57 5.18 -1.71 -6.80
N PHE A 58 5.26 -2.41 -7.91
CA PHE A 58 6.27 -3.40 -8.18
C PHE A 58 7.03 -2.99 -9.43
N ASN A 59 8.35 -2.98 -9.33
CA ASN A 59 9.24 -2.67 -10.45
C ASN A 59 10.15 -3.87 -10.72
N SER A 60 10.22 -4.27 -11.99
CA SER A 60 11.25 -5.14 -12.54
C SER A 60 12.21 -4.30 -13.40
N HIS A 61 13.46 -4.77 -13.54
CA HIS A 61 14.50 -4.10 -14.32
C HIS A 61 14.06 -3.75 -15.76
N ASP A 62 13.22 -4.60 -16.38
CA ASP A 62 12.83 -4.50 -17.78
C ASP A 62 11.30 -4.59 -18.01
N GLY A 63 10.49 -4.52 -16.94
CA GLY A 63 9.05 -4.73 -16.99
C GLY A 63 8.22 -3.46 -16.73
N PRO A 64 6.93 -3.47 -17.08
CA PRO A 64 6.01 -2.39 -16.68
C PRO A 64 5.89 -2.34 -15.16
N GLU A 65 5.67 -1.14 -14.62
CA GLU A 65 5.33 -0.97 -13.21
C GLU A 65 3.94 -1.57 -12.96
N ILE A 66 3.87 -2.55 -12.07
CA ILE A 66 2.62 -3.22 -11.70
C ILE A 66 2.19 -2.69 -10.33
N THR A 67 0.97 -2.19 -10.21
CA THR A 67 0.41 -1.76 -8.93
C THR A 67 -0.62 -2.76 -8.46
N ILE A 68 -0.48 -3.21 -7.21
CA ILE A 68 -1.36 -4.16 -6.55
C ILE A 68 -1.89 -3.55 -5.27
N ASN A 69 -3.18 -3.71 -5.01
CA ASN A 69 -3.81 -3.22 -3.79
C ASN A 69 -3.96 -4.36 -2.80
N ILE A 70 -3.56 -4.15 -1.54
CA ILE A 70 -3.84 -5.10 -0.45
C ILE A 70 -4.14 -4.34 0.84
N ARG A 71 -4.82 -4.97 1.79
CA ARG A 71 -4.97 -4.39 3.13
C ARG A 71 -3.64 -4.40 3.86
N ARG A 72 -3.46 -3.44 4.76
CA ARG A 72 -2.28 -3.29 5.61
C ARG A 72 -2.02 -4.52 6.48
N THR A 73 -3.07 -5.28 6.79
CA THR A 73 -3.04 -6.49 7.61
C THR A 73 -2.91 -7.78 6.80
N ASP A 74 -3.10 -7.73 5.48
CA ASP A 74 -2.99 -8.93 4.64
C ASP A 74 -1.53 -9.39 4.54
N ARG A 75 -1.35 -10.70 4.33
CA ARG A 75 -0.03 -11.24 4.01
C ARG A 75 0.41 -10.67 2.67
N ILE A 76 1.63 -10.16 2.63
CA ILE A 76 2.18 -9.56 1.42
C ILE A 76 2.42 -10.58 0.31
N SER A 77 2.42 -11.88 0.64
CA SER A 77 2.40 -12.96 -0.36
C SER A 77 1.27 -12.83 -1.37
N LEU A 78 0.09 -12.31 -0.97
CA LEU A 78 -1.01 -12.07 -1.92
C LEU A 78 -0.59 -11.14 -3.06
N ALA A 79 0.14 -10.07 -2.74
CA ALA A 79 0.68 -9.17 -3.74
C ALA A 79 1.83 -9.79 -4.55
N PHE A 80 2.60 -10.72 -3.95
CA PHE A 80 3.66 -11.42 -4.67
C PHE A 80 3.10 -12.43 -5.69
N ASP A 81 2.07 -13.19 -5.29
CA ASP A 81 1.36 -14.13 -6.14
C ASP A 81 0.74 -13.41 -7.34
N GLU A 82 0.05 -12.31 -7.10
CA GLU A 82 -0.57 -11.51 -8.15
C GLU A 82 0.48 -10.84 -9.06
N TYR A 83 1.56 -10.31 -8.51
CA TYR A 83 2.67 -9.78 -9.31
C TYR A 83 3.29 -10.84 -10.22
N SER A 84 3.57 -12.03 -9.66
CA SER A 84 4.13 -13.16 -10.40
C SER A 84 3.22 -13.58 -11.55
N SER A 85 1.92 -13.72 -11.28
CA SER A 85 0.90 -14.06 -12.28
C SER A 85 0.84 -13.03 -13.41
N ARG A 86 0.72 -11.74 -13.08
CA ARG A 86 0.71 -10.63 -14.06
C ARG A 86 2.01 -10.49 -14.84
N SER A 87 3.13 -10.95 -14.27
CA SER A 87 4.46 -10.94 -14.90
C SER A 87 4.77 -12.22 -15.69
N GLY A 88 3.84 -13.18 -15.78
CA GLY A 88 4.06 -14.45 -16.46
C GLY A 88 5.07 -15.39 -15.78
N ILE A 89 5.29 -15.21 -14.48
CA ILE A 89 6.19 -16.03 -13.68
C ILE A 89 5.35 -17.05 -12.91
N ALA A 90 5.72 -18.33 -13.00
CA ALA A 90 4.92 -19.44 -12.49
C ALA A 90 4.67 -19.36 -10.97
N GLU A 91 5.70 -19.02 -10.20
CA GLU A 91 5.62 -18.92 -8.74
C GLU A 91 6.44 -17.74 -8.23
N HIS A 92 5.92 -17.03 -7.23
CA HIS A 92 6.59 -15.86 -6.67
C HIS A 92 7.92 -16.21 -5.98
N ASN A 93 8.14 -17.45 -5.55
CA ASN A 93 9.38 -17.92 -4.93
C ASN A 93 10.59 -17.92 -5.90
N MET A 94 10.33 -17.80 -7.21
CA MET A 94 11.37 -17.61 -8.23
C MET A 94 11.93 -16.18 -8.20
N LEU A 95 11.25 -15.28 -7.50
CA LEU A 95 11.60 -13.89 -7.33
C LEU A 95 12.12 -13.61 -5.92
N ARG A 96 12.98 -12.60 -5.85
CA ARG A 96 13.39 -11.90 -4.65
C ARG A 96 12.68 -10.55 -4.64
N PHE A 97 11.94 -10.29 -3.57
CA PHE A 97 11.23 -9.04 -3.34
C PHE A 97 11.99 -8.22 -2.31
N GLU A 98 12.44 -7.04 -2.69
CA GLU A 98 13.15 -6.12 -1.81
C GLU A 98 12.33 -4.86 -1.61
N PHE A 99 12.01 -4.58 -0.36
CA PHE A 99 11.46 -3.30 0.01
C PHE A 99 12.58 -2.56 0.71
N ASN A 100 12.92 -1.38 0.20
CA ASN A 100 13.72 -0.46 0.99
C ASN A 100 15.15 -1.05 1.26
N GLY A 101 15.64 -1.93 0.37
CA GLY A 101 16.93 -2.62 0.47
C GLY A 101 16.97 -3.85 1.38
N ASP A 102 15.87 -4.22 2.03
CA ASP A 102 15.75 -5.45 2.81
C ASP A 102 14.82 -6.45 2.09
N GLU A 103 15.19 -7.74 2.10
CA GLU A 103 14.37 -8.82 1.53
C GLU A 103 13.06 -8.96 2.33
N VAL A 104 11.95 -9.03 1.61
CA VAL A 104 10.61 -9.09 2.18
C VAL A 104 10.17 -10.54 2.29
N HIS A 105 9.92 -10.99 3.52
CA HIS A 105 9.39 -12.33 3.76
C HIS A 105 7.88 -12.39 3.40
N PRO A 106 7.40 -13.44 2.71
CA PRO A 106 6.02 -13.55 2.22
C PRO A 106 4.94 -13.52 3.32
N ASP A 107 5.24 -14.03 4.51
CA ASP A 107 4.33 -13.95 5.68
C ASP A 107 4.24 -12.56 6.33
N SER A 108 5.05 -11.59 5.89
CA SER A 108 4.98 -10.22 6.39
C SER A 108 3.65 -9.56 5.99
N THR A 109 3.31 -8.47 6.65
CA THR A 109 2.18 -7.61 6.25
C THR A 109 2.69 -6.22 5.95
N PRO A 110 2.03 -5.43 5.08
CA PRO A 110 2.46 -4.05 4.83
C PRO A 110 2.56 -3.21 6.09
N GLU A 111 1.67 -3.43 7.07
CA GLU A 111 1.75 -2.77 8.37
C GLU A 111 3.05 -3.13 9.11
N ASN A 112 3.41 -4.41 9.16
CA ASN A 112 4.62 -4.88 9.85
C ASN A 112 5.91 -4.51 9.11
N LEU A 113 5.82 -4.22 7.81
CA LEU A 113 6.90 -3.69 6.99
C LEU A 113 6.94 -2.16 6.97
N TRP A 114 5.97 -1.50 7.62
CA TRP A 114 5.81 -0.05 7.61
C TRP A 114 5.71 0.55 6.21
N MET A 115 5.04 -0.18 5.31
CA MET A 115 4.71 0.31 3.98
C MET A 115 3.60 1.35 4.05
N ASN A 116 3.69 2.34 3.18
CA ASN A 116 2.68 3.35 2.91
C ASN A 116 2.08 3.16 1.52
N ASP A 117 1.01 3.91 1.25
CA ASP A 117 0.37 3.91 -0.05
C ASP A 117 1.36 4.32 -1.16
N ASN A 118 1.38 3.52 -2.23
CA ASN A 118 2.23 3.62 -3.41
C ASN A 118 3.73 3.33 -3.18
N ASP A 119 4.05 2.62 -2.11
CA ASP A 119 5.41 2.14 -1.86
C ASP A 119 5.89 1.16 -2.91
N MET A 120 7.20 1.22 -3.22
CA MET A 120 7.82 0.42 -4.28
C MET A 120 8.53 -0.80 -3.70
N ILE A 121 8.21 -1.97 -4.25
CA ILE A 121 8.97 -3.21 -4.09
C ILE A 121 9.77 -3.46 -5.36
N HIS A 122 11.07 -3.65 -5.19
CA HIS A 122 11.96 -4.08 -6.26
C HIS A 122 11.91 -5.58 -6.41
N CYS A 123 11.69 -6.05 -7.63
CA CYS A 123 11.61 -7.46 -7.97
C CYS A 123 12.84 -7.86 -8.77
N SER A 124 13.47 -8.96 -8.38
CA SER A 124 14.60 -9.55 -9.10
C SER A 124 14.48 -11.06 -9.10
N PHE A 125 15.13 -11.76 -10.03
CA PHE A 125 15.17 -13.21 -9.99
C PHE A 125 16.00 -13.68 -8.78
N GLY A 126 15.48 -14.67 -8.05
CA GLY A 126 16.16 -15.23 -6.89
C GLY A 126 17.47 -15.95 -7.25
N PRO A 127 18.42 -16.08 -6.31
CA PRO A 127 19.75 -16.66 -6.57
C PRO A 127 19.74 -18.14 -6.99
N LEU A 128 18.62 -18.86 -6.80
CA LEU A 128 18.45 -20.23 -7.28
C LEU A 128 17.99 -20.30 -8.75
N TYR A 129 17.56 -19.18 -9.33
CA TYR A 129 17.22 -19.09 -10.75
C TYR A 129 18.50 -18.76 -11.55
N ASN A 130 19.36 -19.77 -11.72
CA ASN A 130 20.53 -19.68 -12.61
C ASN A 130 20.16 -20.09 -14.04
N GLY A 131 19.06 -19.53 -14.55
CA GLY A 131 18.65 -19.67 -15.95
C GLY A 131 19.33 -18.59 -16.78
N ASN A 132 20.53 -18.90 -17.29
CA ASN A 132 21.20 -18.28 -18.44
C ASN A 132 20.69 -16.85 -18.81
N ALA A 133 21.44 -15.82 -18.41
CA ALA A 133 21.22 -14.41 -18.79
C ALA A 133 21.47 -14.13 -20.30
N ASN A 134 20.99 -15.01 -21.18
CA ASN A 134 20.98 -14.93 -22.64
C ASN A 134 19.74 -15.62 -23.25
N GLY A 135 18.65 -15.77 -22.48
CA GLY A 135 17.40 -16.39 -22.93
C GLY A 135 16.24 -15.43 -23.22
N ALA A 136 16.43 -14.11 -23.14
CA ALA A 136 15.36 -13.12 -23.29
C ALA A 136 14.85 -12.93 -24.75
N ASN A 137 15.03 -13.90 -25.65
CA ASN A 137 14.58 -13.77 -27.04
C ASN A 137 13.95 -15.02 -27.68
N GLU A 138 13.53 -16.04 -26.92
CA GLU A 138 12.82 -17.21 -27.48
C GLU A 138 11.62 -17.68 -26.64
N ALA A 139 10.79 -16.76 -26.15
CA ALA A 139 9.46 -17.10 -25.64
C ALA A 139 8.37 -16.55 -26.57
N ASN A 140 8.47 -16.88 -27.85
CA ASN A 140 7.38 -16.75 -28.80
C ASN A 140 7.06 -18.16 -29.31
N GLY A 141 6.25 -18.90 -28.55
CA GLY A 141 5.73 -20.21 -28.97
C GLY A 141 5.65 -21.24 -27.85
N ALA A 142 4.51 -21.31 -27.18
CA ALA A 142 3.83 -22.58 -26.89
C ALA A 142 2.51 -22.29 -26.16
N ASN A 143 1.48 -22.10 -26.97
CA ASN A 143 0.09 -22.29 -26.59
C ASN A 143 -0.12 -23.81 -26.39
N GLY A 144 -0.68 -24.23 -25.24
CA GLY A 144 -1.31 -25.55 -25.07
C GLY A 144 -0.71 -26.48 -24.01
N ALA A 145 -1.19 -26.37 -22.76
CA ALA A 145 -1.56 -27.52 -21.93
C ALA A 145 -2.44 -27.06 -20.75
N ASN A 146 -3.70 -27.48 -20.83
CA ASN A 146 -4.83 -27.15 -19.98
C ASN A 146 -4.91 -28.06 -18.74
N GLU A 147 -5.75 -27.63 -17.78
CA GLU A 147 -6.45 -28.42 -16.75
C GLU A 147 -5.66 -28.93 -15.53
N ALA A 148 -5.67 -28.15 -14.43
CA ALA A 148 -6.58 -28.40 -13.29
C ALA A 148 -6.13 -27.66 -12.02
N ASN A 149 -6.80 -26.56 -11.65
CA ASN A 149 -7.60 -26.54 -10.42
C ASN A 149 -8.52 -25.31 -10.39
N GLU A 150 -9.81 -25.58 -10.49
CA GLU A 150 -10.93 -24.65 -10.34
C GLU A 150 -11.03 -24.13 -8.90
N ALA A 151 -11.06 -22.80 -8.74
CA ALA A 151 -11.99 -22.09 -7.85
C ALA A 151 -11.59 -20.60 -7.72
N ASN A 152 -11.93 -19.79 -8.73
CA ASN A 152 -12.66 -18.54 -8.54
C ASN A 152 -12.99 -17.94 -9.92
N GLU A 153 -14.01 -18.52 -10.54
CA GLU A 153 -14.78 -17.88 -11.60
C GLU A 153 -15.77 -16.90 -10.95
N ALA A 154 -15.70 -15.62 -11.32
CA ALA A 154 -16.89 -14.87 -11.74
C ALA A 154 -16.51 -13.50 -12.34
N ASN A 155 -16.70 -13.41 -13.67
CA ASN A 155 -16.96 -12.22 -14.48
C ASN A 155 -15.80 -11.29 -14.89
N GLU A 156 -14.94 -11.80 -15.76
CA GLU A 156 -14.61 -11.08 -17.00
C GLU A 156 -15.59 -11.52 -18.11
N ALA A 157 -16.58 -10.69 -18.45
CA ALA A 157 -17.36 -10.82 -19.68
C ALA A 157 -18.09 -9.52 -20.02
N ASN A 158 -17.43 -8.60 -20.74
CA ASN A 158 -17.99 -7.96 -21.95
C ASN A 158 -16.97 -6.99 -22.57
N GLU A 159 -15.99 -7.52 -23.30
CA GLU A 159 -15.35 -6.78 -24.38
C GLU A 159 -15.49 -7.59 -25.66
N ALA A 160 -16.63 -7.42 -26.32
CA ALA A 160 -16.79 -7.70 -27.73
C ALA A 160 -17.96 -6.88 -28.26
N ASN A 161 -17.65 -5.68 -28.78
CA ASN A 161 -18.23 -5.28 -30.05
C ASN A 161 -17.29 -4.31 -30.75
N GLU A 162 -16.54 -4.88 -31.70
CA GLU A 162 -15.84 -4.13 -32.74
C GLU A 162 -16.82 -3.43 -33.66
N ALA A 163 -16.40 -2.22 -34.09
CA ALA A 163 -16.68 -1.53 -35.35
C ALA A 163 -18.16 -1.30 -35.76
N ASN A 164 -18.57 -0.05 -35.99
CA ASN A 164 -18.26 0.66 -37.23
C ASN A 164 -18.83 2.10 -37.26
N GLU A 165 -18.20 2.90 -38.11
CA GLU A 165 -18.76 4.03 -38.90
C GLU A 165 -18.88 5.44 -38.28
N ALA A 166 -18.00 6.29 -38.83
CA ALA A 166 -17.99 7.73 -38.83
C ALA A 166 -19.31 8.36 -39.32
N ASN A 167 -19.63 9.56 -38.80
CA ASN A 167 -19.93 10.67 -39.70
C ASN A 167 -19.73 12.04 -39.03
N GLU A 168 -19.16 12.94 -39.82
CA GLU A 168 -18.88 14.34 -39.54
C GLU A 168 -20.16 15.21 -39.51
N ALA A 169 -19.95 16.45 -39.03
CA ALA A 169 -20.75 17.67 -39.26
C ALA A 169 -21.97 17.86 -38.34
N ASN A 170 -22.34 19.05 -37.85
CA ASN A 170 -21.82 20.40 -38.04
C ASN A 170 -22.43 21.30 -36.94
N GLU A 171 -21.68 22.34 -36.58
CA GLU A 171 -22.10 23.73 -36.34
C GLU A 171 -23.29 24.13 -35.43
N ALA A 172 -23.01 25.24 -34.72
CA ALA A 172 -23.90 26.35 -34.32
C ALA A 172 -24.57 26.25 -32.94
N ASN A 173 -24.66 27.32 -32.14
CA ASN A 173 -24.00 28.63 -32.09
C ASN A 173 -24.40 29.30 -30.76
N GLU A 174 -23.57 30.23 -30.30
CA GLU A 174 -23.89 31.48 -29.58
C GLU A 174 -24.85 31.51 -28.37
N ALA A 175 -24.32 31.92 -27.21
CA ALA A 175 -24.46 33.29 -26.65
C ALA A 175 -23.86 33.32 -25.22
N ASN A 176 -22.81 34.10 -24.94
CA ASN A 176 -22.83 35.50 -24.47
C ASN A 176 -23.53 35.67 -23.11
N GLU A 177 -23.08 36.44 -22.11
CA GLU A 177 -21.93 37.35 -21.90
C GLU A 177 -22.13 37.94 -20.48
N ALA A 178 -21.11 38.65 -19.98
CA ALA A 178 -21.11 39.62 -18.86
C ALA A 178 -20.80 39.06 -17.44
N ASN A 179 -19.58 39.27 -16.92
CA ASN A 179 -18.95 40.50 -16.37
C ASN A 179 -19.13 40.56 -14.84
N GLU A 180 -18.05 40.45 -14.06
CA GLU A 180 -17.10 41.49 -13.62
C GLU A 180 -17.35 41.85 -12.15
N ALA A 181 -16.44 41.43 -11.27
CA ALA A 181 -15.99 42.25 -10.14
C ALA A 181 -14.69 41.65 -9.61
N ASN A 182 -13.61 42.30 -10.02
CA ASN A 182 -12.24 42.17 -9.52
C ASN A 182 -12.14 42.89 -8.14
N GLU A 183 -11.00 42.72 -7.46
CA GLU A 183 -10.52 43.42 -6.25
C GLU A 183 -10.68 42.70 -4.89
N ALA A 184 -9.72 41.80 -4.62
CA ALA A 184 -8.92 41.88 -3.40
C ALA A 184 -7.58 41.17 -3.64
N ASN A 185 -6.60 41.95 -4.13
CA ASN A 185 -5.20 41.58 -4.24
C ASN A 185 -4.47 42.18 -3.03
N GLU A 186 -3.82 41.33 -2.22
CA GLU A 186 -2.73 41.59 -1.26
C GLU A 186 -2.73 40.37 -0.30
N ALA A 187 -1.77 39.45 -0.29
CA ALA A 187 -0.35 39.60 -0.48
C ALA A 187 0.26 38.34 -1.11
N ASN A 188 1.06 38.56 -2.14
CA ASN A 188 1.96 37.58 -2.72
C ASN A 188 3.37 37.96 -2.27
N GLU A 189 3.81 37.49 -1.11
CA GLU A 189 5.22 37.51 -0.71
C GLU A 189 5.52 36.26 0.14
N ALA A 190 5.91 35.18 -0.53
CA ALA A 190 7.25 34.60 -0.38
C ALA A 190 7.28 33.22 -1.02
N ASN A 191 8.05 33.16 -2.08
CA ASN A 191 8.47 31.97 -2.80
C ASN A 191 9.39 31.13 -1.88
N ASP A 192 8.84 30.17 -1.15
CA ASP A 192 9.63 29.07 -0.56
C ASP A 192 9.41 27.78 -1.36
N ALA A 193 10.06 27.74 -2.51
CA ALA A 193 10.33 26.51 -3.27
C ALA A 193 11.31 25.60 -2.50
N ASN A 194 10.94 25.17 -1.29
CA ASN A 194 11.69 24.17 -0.50
C ASN A 194 10.80 23.12 0.20
N ASP A 195 9.47 23.16 0.03
CA ASP A 195 8.57 22.22 0.72
C ASP A 195 8.53 20.81 0.08
N ALA A 196 9.09 20.64 -1.13
CA ALA A 196 9.28 19.32 -1.74
C ALA A 196 10.40 18.50 -1.06
N ASN A 197 11.40 19.15 -0.45
CA ASN A 197 12.50 18.45 0.21
C ASN A 197 12.12 17.93 1.61
N GLY A 198 11.30 18.69 2.37
CA GLY A 198 10.83 18.26 3.69
C GLY A 198 9.91 17.03 3.63
N ALA A 199 9.07 16.94 2.61
CA ALA A 199 8.23 15.76 2.36
C ALA A 199 9.06 14.52 1.97
N ASN A 200 10.16 14.71 1.25
CA ASN A 200 11.04 13.63 0.82
C ASN A 200 11.87 13.08 2.01
N GLU A 201 12.43 13.97 2.84
CA GLU A 201 13.11 13.57 4.09
C GLU A 201 12.15 12.87 5.07
N ALA A 202 10.90 13.32 5.19
CA ALA A 202 9.91 12.67 6.04
C ALA A 202 9.57 11.23 5.59
N ASN A 203 9.68 10.94 4.29
CA ASN A 203 9.43 9.63 3.71
C ASN A 203 10.67 8.73 3.64
N GLU A 204 11.86 9.28 3.86
CA GLU A 204 13.09 8.51 3.93
C GLU A 204 13.00 7.46 5.05
N SER A 205 13.40 6.23 4.74
CA SER A 205 13.47 5.14 5.71
C SER A 205 14.90 5.00 6.23
N ILE A 206 15.05 5.06 7.54
CA ILE A 206 16.30 4.83 8.24
C ILE A 206 16.23 3.56 9.08
N VAL A 207 17.39 2.97 9.33
CA VAL A 207 17.57 1.86 10.27
C VAL A 207 17.93 2.44 11.62
N ILE A 208 17.19 2.06 12.66
CA ILE A 208 17.57 2.30 14.05
C ILE A 208 17.63 0.98 14.81
N PHE A 209 18.29 1.00 15.95
CA PHE A 209 18.45 -0.16 16.79
C PHE A 209 17.91 0.11 18.19
N ILE A 210 17.17 -0.84 18.75
CA ILE A 210 16.74 -0.78 20.15
C ILE A 210 17.50 -1.83 20.94
N LYS A 211 18.34 -1.39 21.87
CA LYS A 211 19.14 -2.24 22.75
C LYS A 211 18.50 -2.34 24.13
N ASN A 212 18.33 -3.54 24.65
CA ASN A 212 17.85 -3.72 26.02
C ASN A 212 18.98 -3.77 27.06
N GLN A 213 18.59 -3.74 28.33
CA GLN A 213 19.50 -3.86 29.49
C GLN A 213 20.34 -5.15 29.52
N CYS A 214 19.94 -6.20 28.81
CA CYS A 214 20.71 -7.45 28.69
C CYS A 214 21.70 -7.43 27.52
N GLY A 215 21.75 -6.33 26.74
CA GLY A 215 22.59 -6.19 25.55
C GLY A 215 21.98 -6.74 24.27
N GLU A 216 20.74 -7.25 24.31
CA GLU A 216 20.03 -7.69 23.11
C GLU A 216 19.64 -6.49 22.25
N VAL A 217 19.91 -6.55 20.96
CA VAL A 217 19.63 -5.48 20.00
C VAL A 217 18.59 -5.94 18.99
N ILE A 218 17.54 -5.16 18.81
CA ILE A 218 16.53 -5.37 17.76
C ILE A 218 16.64 -4.25 16.73
N ARG A 219 16.80 -4.63 15.46
CA ARG A 219 16.81 -3.72 14.31
C ARG A 219 15.39 -3.33 13.90
N PHE A 220 15.21 -2.05 13.59
CA PHE A 220 13.99 -1.48 13.01
C PHE A 220 14.36 -0.66 11.79
N ARG A 221 13.75 -0.96 10.64
CA ARG A 221 13.78 -0.08 9.48
C ARG A 221 12.46 0.69 9.44
N VAL A 222 12.52 2.01 9.56
CA VAL A 222 11.34 2.87 9.78
C VAL A 222 11.51 4.22 9.10
N ARG A 223 10.39 4.84 8.70
CA ARG A 223 10.42 6.18 8.12
C ARG A 223 10.78 7.23 9.16
N ARG A 224 11.47 8.30 8.75
CA ARG A 224 11.78 9.46 9.60
C ARG A 224 10.51 10.12 10.17
N SER A 225 9.38 10.05 9.44
CA SER A 225 8.05 10.51 9.89
C SER A 225 7.35 9.60 10.92
N THR A 226 7.86 8.38 11.17
CA THR A 226 7.22 7.43 12.08
C THR A 226 7.23 7.98 13.51
N ARG A 227 6.09 7.95 14.21
CA ARG A 227 6.02 8.31 15.64
C ARG A 227 6.71 7.24 16.49
N MET A 228 7.42 7.68 17.53
CA MET A 228 8.12 6.78 18.44
C MET A 228 7.19 5.82 19.17
N MET A 229 5.96 6.23 19.51
CA MET A 229 4.95 5.34 20.08
C MET A 229 4.68 4.10 19.22
N THR A 230 4.68 4.24 17.89
CA THR A 230 4.47 3.11 16.97
C THR A 230 5.62 2.11 17.11
N ILE A 231 6.86 2.60 17.13
CA ILE A 231 8.06 1.78 17.31
C ILE A 231 8.05 1.09 18.68
N PHE A 232 7.71 1.81 19.74
CA PHE A 232 7.64 1.28 21.10
C PHE A 232 6.58 0.18 21.25
N ARG A 233 5.41 0.37 20.64
CA ARG A 233 4.36 -0.66 20.60
C ARG A 233 4.83 -1.90 19.87
N THR A 234 5.50 -1.75 18.72
CA THR A 234 6.02 -2.90 17.97
C THR A 234 7.10 -3.63 18.74
N TYR A 235 8.05 -2.92 19.36
CA TYR A 235 9.06 -3.52 20.23
C TYR A 235 8.40 -4.30 21.39
N ALA A 236 7.46 -3.68 22.09
CA ALA A 236 6.78 -4.29 23.22
C ALA A 236 5.96 -5.52 22.81
N ARG A 237 5.25 -5.46 21.68
CA ARG A 237 4.51 -6.59 21.11
C ARG A 237 5.43 -7.77 20.80
N ARG A 238 6.60 -7.52 20.21
CA ARG A 238 7.63 -8.56 19.97
C ARG A 238 8.16 -9.19 21.26
N LYS A 239 8.08 -8.47 22.39
CA LYS A 239 8.43 -8.96 23.73
C LYS A 239 7.23 -9.51 24.52
N GLY A 240 6.04 -9.57 23.92
CA GLY A 240 4.82 -10.01 24.61
C GLY A 240 4.39 -9.10 25.76
N MET A 241 4.80 -7.83 25.74
CA MET A 241 4.56 -6.86 26.81
C MET A 241 3.88 -5.59 26.27
N ARG A 242 3.44 -4.73 27.20
CA ARG A 242 2.88 -3.41 26.86
C ARG A 242 4.00 -2.37 26.75
N ALA A 243 3.82 -1.36 25.88
CA ALA A 243 4.80 -0.29 25.71
C ALA A 243 5.11 0.46 27.03
N GLN A 244 4.12 0.60 27.92
CA GLN A 244 4.31 1.25 29.23
C GLN A 244 5.24 0.47 30.18
N SER A 245 5.47 -0.83 29.92
CA SER A 245 6.41 -1.66 30.68
C SER A 245 7.88 -1.28 30.41
N PHE A 246 8.14 -0.39 29.45
CA PHE A 246 9.49 0.00 29.05
C PHE A 246 9.71 1.51 29.16
N ARG A 247 10.97 1.89 29.31
CA ARG A 247 11.47 3.25 29.15
C ARG A 247 12.49 3.25 28.02
N PHE A 248 12.25 4.07 27.01
CA PHE A 248 13.11 4.22 25.85
C PHE A 248 13.87 5.54 25.95
N MET A 249 15.19 5.49 25.75
CA MET A 249 16.08 6.62 25.96
C MET A 249 17.05 6.77 24.79
N THR A 250 17.41 8.02 24.47
CA THR A 250 18.51 8.35 23.57
C THR A 250 19.34 9.45 24.22
N ASN A 251 20.67 9.38 24.10
CA ASN A 251 21.59 10.33 24.74
C ASN A 251 21.35 10.55 26.25
N GLY A 252 20.83 9.52 26.95
CA GLY A 252 20.49 9.58 28.38
C GLY A 252 19.14 10.23 28.72
N GLU A 253 18.39 10.73 27.74
CA GLU A 253 17.08 11.35 27.94
C GLU A 253 15.94 10.41 27.54
N VAL A 254 14.81 10.47 28.26
CA VAL A 254 13.62 9.69 27.93
C VAL A 254 12.97 10.26 26.68
N ILE A 255 12.71 9.40 25.71
CA ILE A 255 12.09 9.77 24.45
C ILE A 255 10.60 10.01 24.66
N ASP A 256 10.09 11.18 24.26
CA ASP A 256 8.66 11.45 24.18
C ASP A 256 8.01 10.58 23.07
N PRO A 257 7.06 9.69 23.42
CA PRO A 257 6.40 8.82 22.44
C PRO A 257 5.62 9.56 21.34
N ALA A 258 5.25 10.83 21.55
CA ALA A 258 4.51 11.62 20.56
C ALA A 258 5.41 12.15 19.42
N LEU A 259 6.72 12.20 19.63
CA LEU A 259 7.68 12.68 18.63
C LEU A 259 7.92 11.66 17.52
N THR A 260 8.45 12.13 16.40
CA THR A 260 8.91 11.30 15.28
C THR A 260 10.43 11.15 15.30
N LEU A 261 11.00 10.19 14.56
CA LEU A 261 12.47 10.08 14.45
C LEU A 261 13.10 11.37 13.93
N ALA A 262 12.47 11.99 12.91
CA ALA A 262 12.92 13.27 12.36
C ALA A 262 12.99 14.35 13.44
N ARG A 263 11.95 14.47 14.28
CA ARG A 263 11.90 15.48 15.35
C ARG A 263 12.90 15.21 16.47
N LEU A 264 13.28 13.94 16.67
CA LEU A 264 14.33 13.55 17.62
C LEU A 264 15.74 13.69 17.04
N GLY A 265 15.87 14.01 15.75
CA GLY A 265 17.15 14.08 15.07
C GLY A 265 17.85 12.73 14.94
N LEU A 266 17.11 11.61 15.03
CA LEU A 266 17.69 10.28 14.87
C LEU A 266 18.13 10.06 13.42
N ALA A 267 19.32 9.50 13.24
CA ALA A 267 19.94 9.17 11.97
C ALA A 267 19.97 7.66 11.72
N ASP A 268 20.32 7.29 10.49
CA ASP A 268 20.56 5.88 10.14
C ASP A 268 21.70 5.30 10.98
N GLY A 269 21.44 4.15 11.58
CA GLY A 269 22.34 3.45 12.48
C GLY A 269 22.20 3.81 13.96
N ASP A 270 21.35 4.77 14.33
CA ASP A 270 21.25 5.23 15.73
C ASP A 270 20.72 4.16 16.67
N MET A 271 21.18 4.22 17.92
CA MET A 271 20.81 3.28 18.98
C MET A 271 19.95 3.96 20.06
N ILE A 272 18.86 3.29 20.41
CA ILE A 272 17.94 3.63 21.49
C ILE A 272 18.11 2.60 22.61
N ASP A 273 18.35 3.08 23.82
CA ASP A 273 18.40 2.24 25.01
C ASP A 273 16.99 1.97 25.54
N CYS A 274 16.71 0.73 25.85
CA CYS A 274 15.43 0.27 26.38
C CYS A 274 15.64 -0.40 27.75
N VAL A 275 14.95 0.12 28.76
CA VAL A 275 15.00 -0.39 30.13
C VAL A 275 13.60 -0.83 30.55
N LEU A 276 13.49 -1.98 31.19
CA LEU A 276 12.22 -2.44 31.74
C LEU A 276 11.86 -1.59 32.96
N ASN A 277 10.68 -1.00 32.98
CA ASN A 277 10.15 -0.38 34.19
C ASN A 277 9.87 -1.50 35.19
N LEU A 278 10.72 -1.64 36.21
CA LEU A 278 10.42 -2.47 37.37
C LEU A 278 9.17 -1.88 38.04
N CYS A 279 8.00 -2.44 37.72
CA CYS A 279 6.82 -2.22 38.53
C CYS A 279 7.16 -2.80 39.90
N GLY A 280 7.20 -1.95 40.92
CA GLY A 280 7.39 -2.38 42.30
C GLY A 280 6.41 -3.49 42.64
N CYS A 281 6.94 -4.52 43.31
CA CYS A 281 6.15 -5.55 43.98
C CYS A 281 5.16 -4.92 44.97
#